data_AF-A0A6G9W486-F1
#
_entry.id   AF-A0A6G9W486-F1
#
_cell.length_a   1.000
_cell.length_b   1.000
_cell.length_c   1.000
_cell.angle_alpha   90.00
_cell.angle_beta   90.00
_cell.angle_gamma   90.00
#
_symmetry.space_group_name_H-M   'P 1'
#
loop_
_entity.id
_entity.type
_entity.pdbx_description
1 polymer ?
#
loop_
_entity_poly.entity_id
_entity_poly.type
_entity_poly.pdbx_seq_one_letter_code
_entity_poly.pdbx_strand_id
1 'polypeptide(L)'
;RESAMLVPEGASAATQQSVLATVAHELAHQWFGNLVTPSWWTDIWLNEGFASYLEFVGSNEIEPSWRMLDQMVMELQNVMVADGLPSTHPVSQPVEHPDEIGQIFDSIAYSKGMSVIRMMNHFLTEETFRKGLTNYLIHFKYGSAEQDDLWEFLTAAATEDGQLPQDVTVKDIMDTWTLQGGYPVVNVTRGAEGKTATLTQQRFLLAGNSSEEDGETSWWIPLSYTSADSPNFAETKPTLWIPSGNSSIEMTNLPAKDQWVIFNIQGTGYFRVNYDEENWGLISEQLATQNEDIEVVTRSQLLDDALSLARAGHLNYDTALELIGYLGNETEYIPWDSAMNGLSYLEKMLTRKAAYGDLRRYLLSLLKPLYNSVGFDDAADDLHLDQYKRSLAVSWTCKLGHQDCVDNAVSRFDAWIANDALEISPNVKGAVYCTGVAEGGQAEWDIVWQRYLATETASERSHFLNALGCSKELWMLARYLDMAFTEGSGIRKQDANRVFYAVAGNDISRTYAWNYLRNEFDRIVSYYNSFSSVGSLITSATAEFNTRSEKRELEIFYAEHEDSLSTASRAVQIALENTDGNIAWMDNNYEDIEQWLKDH
;
A
#
# COMPACT_ATOMS: atom_id res chain seq x y z
N ARG A 1 -10.57 14.95 -13.73
CA ARG A 1 -11.90 14.29 -13.68
C ARG A 1 -12.79 15.10 -12.73
N GLU A 2 -14.11 15.13 -12.87
CA GLU A 2 -14.99 15.86 -11.91
C GLU A 2 -14.80 15.39 -10.47
N SER A 3 -14.68 14.07 -10.27
CA SER A 3 -14.43 13.45 -8.96
C SER A 3 -13.10 13.83 -8.30
N ALA A 4 -12.20 14.47 -9.04
CA ALA A 4 -10.88 14.90 -8.57
C ALA A 4 -10.83 16.42 -8.29
N MET A 5 -11.97 17.11 -8.39
CA MET A 5 -12.05 18.57 -8.24
C MET A 5 -13.30 19.01 -7.45
N LEU A 6 -14.42 18.30 -7.60
CA LEU A 6 -15.68 18.65 -6.95
C LEU A 6 -15.84 17.88 -5.64
N VAL A 7 -16.12 18.61 -4.56
CA VAL A 7 -16.50 18.04 -3.26
C VAL A 7 -18.00 18.31 -3.05
N PRO A 8 -18.88 17.30 -3.18
CA PRO A 8 -20.30 17.48 -2.89
C PRO A 8 -20.53 17.73 -1.40
N GLU A 9 -21.65 18.39 -1.07
CA GLU A 9 -22.10 18.50 0.31
C GLU A 9 -22.34 17.10 0.89
N GLY A 10 -21.85 16.83 2.10
CA GLY A 10 -21.89 15.50 2.68
C GLY A 10 -20.95 14.48 2.01
N ALA A 11 -19.82 14.91 1.44
CA ALA A 11 -18.77 13.99 0.99
C ALA A 11 -18.06 13.30 2.17
N SER A 12 -17.62 12.05 1.99
CA SER A 12 -16.81 11.34 3.00
C SER A 12 -15.47 12.03 3.24
N ALA A 13 -14.88 11.82 4.43
CA ALA A 13 -13.52 12.27 4.75
C ALA A 13 -12.52 11.86 3.65
N ALA A 14 -12.62 10.61 3.16
CA ALA A 14 -11.78 10.12 2.08
C ALA A 14 -11.93 10.87 0.76
N THR A 15 -13.15 11.29 0.41
CA THR A 15 -13.38 12.09 -0.80
C THR A 15 -12.79 13.50 -0.65
N GLN A 16 -12.98 14.12 0.52
CA GLN A 16 -12.45 15.46 0.80
C GLN A 16 -10.91 15.45 0.74
N GLN A 17 -10.28 14.45 1.38
CA GLN A 17 -8.83 14.26 1.33
C GLN A 17 -8.32 14.05 -0.09
N SER A 18 -8.93 13.13 -0.84
CA SER A 18 -8.50 12.82 -2.21
C SER A 18 -8.57 14.04 -3.14
N VAL A 19 -9.62 14.86 -3.03
CA VAL A 19 -9.73 16.09 -3.83
C VAL A 19 -8.68 17.12 -3.42
N LEU A 20 -8.46 17.36 -2.11
CA LEU A 20 -7.44 18.29 -1.65
C LEU A 20 -6.04 17.85 -2.11
N ALA A 21 -5.69 16.58 -1.91
CA ALA A 21 -4.42 16.02 -2.33
C ALA A 21 -4.22 16.16 -3.85
N THR A 22 -5.23 15.82 -4.66
CA THR A 22 -5.14 15.98 -6.12
C THR A 22 -4.91 17.45 -6.51
N VAL A 23 -5.63 18.39 -5.90
CA VAL A 23 -5.43 19.82 -6.20
C VAL A 23 -4.02 20.28 -5.79
N ALA A 24 -3.52 19.85 -4.62
CA ALA A 24 -2.18 20.17 -4.16
C ALA A 24 -1.10 19.60 -5.11
N HIS A 25 -1.28 18.36 -5.57
CA HIS A 25 -0.42 17.69 -6.55
C HIS A 25 -0.31 18.49 -7.86
N GLU A 26 -1.45 18.84 -8.46
CA GLU A 26 -1.49 19.56 -9.74
C GLU A 26 -0.97 21.01 -9.62
N LEU A 27 -1.08 21.61 -8.42
CA LEU A 27 -0.47 22.91 -8.12
C LEU A 27 1.04 22.79 -7.93
N ALA A 28 1.55 21.70 -7.36
CA ALA A 28 2.99 21.44 -7.27
C ALA A 28 3.63 21.33 -8.66
N HIS A 29 2.92 20.75 -9.64
CA HIS A 29 3.37 20.70 -11.03
C HIS A 29 3.59 22.06 -11.69
N GLN A 30 3.02 23.15 -11.16
CA GLN A 30 3.31 24.49 -11.67
C GLN A 30 4.80 24.86 -11.52
N TRP A 31 5.51 24.22 -10.57
CA TRP A 31 6.97 24.32 -10.43
C TRP A 31 7.70 23.07 -10.96
N PHE A 32 7.32 21.89 -10.46
CA PHE A 32 7.95 20.61 -10.83
C PHE A 32 7.20 19.93 -11.98
N GLY A 33 7.58 20.30 -13.21
CA GLY A 33 6.96 19.83 -14.44
C GLY A 33 6.74 20.95 -15.44
N ASN A 34 6.09 22.04 -15.02
CA ASN A 34 5.77 23.16 -15.91
C ASN A 34 6.89 24.22 -15.95
N LEU A 35 7.39 24.66 -14.79
CA LEU A 35 8.44 25.67 -14.73
C LEU A 35 9.81 25.07 -15.05
N VAL A 36 10.10 23.90 -14.50
CA VAL A 36 11.26 23.07 -14.83
C VAL A 36 10.74 21.71 -15.27
N THR A 37 11.09 21.29 -16.47
CA THR A 37 10.59 20.05 -17.08
C THR A 37 11.72 19.02 -17.19
N PRO A 38 11.48 17.71 -16.98
CA PRO A 38 12.48 16.69 -17.24
C PRO A 38 12.93 16.76 -18.71
N SER A 39 14.24 16.63 -18.96
CA SER A 39 14.78 16.64 -20.33
C SER A 39 14.24 15.49 -21.18
N TRP A 40 13.90 14.37 -20.54
CA TRP A 40 13.25 13.22 -21.15
C TRP A 40 12.38 12.45 -20.16
N TRP A 41 11.54 11.54 -20.67
CA TRP A 41 10.67 10.68 -19.86
C TRP A 41 11.42 9.77 -18.88
N THR A 42 12.72 9.56 -19.10
CA THR A 42 13.58 8.78 -18.19
C THR A 42 13.56 9.29 -16.77
N ASP A 43 13.48 10.61 -16.59
CA ASP A 43 13.42 11.25 -15.28
C ASP A 43 12.03 11.80 -14.96
N ILE A 44 10.96 11.15 -15.44
CA ILE A 44 9.58 11.59 -15.17
C ILE A 44 9.26 11.67 -13.67
N TRP A 45 9.95 10.89 -12.84
CA TRP A 45 9.85 10.93 -11.39
C TRP A 45 10.22 12.29 -10.78
N LEU A 46 11.04 13.12 -11.46
CA LEU A 46 11.32 14.50 -11.04
C LEU A 46 10.06 15.38 -11.06
N ASN A 47 9.05 15.00 -11.84
CA ASN A 47 7.74 15.63 -11.78
C ASN A 47 6.86 14.92 -10.77
N GLU A 48 6.54 13.66 -11.06
CA GLU A 48 5.48 12.92 -10.36
C GLU A 48 5.85 12.62 -8.91
N GLY A 49 7.12 12.33 -8.63
CA GLY A 49 7.62 12.11 -7.27
C GLY A 49 7.61 13.39 -6.42
N PHE A 50 8.00 14.53 -7.00
CA PHE A 50 7.96 15.83 -6.31
C PHE A 50 6.53 16.32 -6.10
N ALA A 51 5.65 16.17 -7.10
CA ALA A 51 4.25 16.51 -6.97
C ALA A 51 3.57 15.65 -5.90
N SER A 52 3.83 14.33 -5.89
CA SER A 52 3.37 13.42 -4.84
C SER A 52 3.91 13.82 -3.46
N TYR A 53 5.19 14.18 -3.32
CA TYR A 53 5.73 14.65 -2.04
C TYR A 53 5.05 15.96 -1.56
N LEU A 54 4.91 16.93 -2.47
CA LEU A 54 4.34 18.22 -2.15
C LEU A 54 2.83 18.18 -1.97
N GLU A 55 2.13 17.17 -2.47
CA GLU A 55 0.69 17.00 -2.23
C GLU A 55 0.42 16.78 -0.73
N PHE A 56 1.23 15.96 -0.06
CA PHE A 56 1.11 15.70 1.37
C PHE A 56 1.56 16.91 2.19
N VAL A 57 2.69 17.53 1.83
CA VAL A 57 3.18 18.75 2.50
C VAL A 57 2.15 19.89 2.39
N GLY A 58 1.65 20.14 1.18
CA GLY A 58 0.67 21.19 0.90
C GLY A 58 -0.68 20.91 1.57
N SER A 59 -1.16 19.66 1.50
CA SER A 59 -2.41 19.27 2.17
C SER A 59 -2.30 19.37 3.69
N ASN A 60 -1.15 19.01 4.28
CA ASN A 60 -0.91 19.13 5.71
C ASN A 60 -0.88 20.59 6.18
N GLU A 61 -0.32 21.49 5.38
CA GLU A 61 -0.30 22.92 5.70
C GLU A 61 -1.71 23.53 5.66
N ILE A 62 -2.56 23.08 4.72
CA ILE A 62 -3.95 23.56 4.58
C ILE A 62 -4.85 22.95 5.65
N GLU A 63 -4.73 21.65 5.91
CA GLU A 63 -5.50 20.91 6.89
C GLU A 63 -4.60 20.13 7.88
N PRO A 64 -3.95 20.82 8.84
CA PRO A 64 -3.02 20.17 9.78
C PRO A 64 -3.66 19.07 10.63
N SER A 65 -4.97 19.19 10.89
CA SER A 65 -5.72 18.20 11.66
C SER A 65 -5.88 16.86 10.94
N TRP A 66 -5.63 16.79 9.63
CA TRP A 66 -5.71 15.57 8.83
C TRP A 66 -4.45 14.72 8.95
N ARG A 67 -3.36 15.28 9.50
CA ARG A 67 -2.08 14.58 9.71
C ARG A 67 -1.55 13.92 8.44
N MET A 68 -1.61 14.65 7.33
CA MET A 68 -1.25 14.14 6.01
C MET A 68 0.21 13.66 5.95
N LEU A 69 1.14 14.31 6.68
CA LEU A 69 2.54 13.85 6.72
C LEU A 69 2.68 12.45 7.34
N ASP A 70 1.93 12.14 8.40
CA ASP A 70 1.95 10.82 9.03
C ASP A 70 1.40 9.75 8.06
N GLN A 71 0.43 10.13 7.23
CA GLN A 71 -0.19 9.25 6.24
C GLN A 71 0.74 8.83 5.10
N MET A 72 1.86 9.54 4.86
CA MET A 72 2.84 9.19 3.81
C MET A 72 3.41 7.78 3.98
N VAL A 73 3.42 7.26 5.21
CA VAL A 73 3.89 5.89 5.49
C VAL A 73 3.03 4.84 4.78
N MET A 74 1.73 5.08 4.60
CA MET A 74 0.83 4.14 3.93
C MET A 74 1.18 4.03 2.44
N GLU A 75 1.48 5.16 1.78
CA GLU A 75 1.94 5.17 0.38
C GLU A 75 3.31 4.50 0.20
N LEU A 76 4.24 4.74 1.14
CA LEU A 76 5.54 4.08 1.18
C LEU A 76 5.39 2.56 1.29
N GLN A 77 4.54 2.08 2.20
CA GLN A 77 4.30 0.65 2.42
C GLN A 77 3.64 0.00 1.21
N ASN A 78 2.68 0.69 0.57
CA ASN A 78 1.99 0.20 -0.62
C ASN A 78 2.97 0.00 -1.80
N VAL A 79 3.85 0.97 -2.07
CA VAL A 79 4.82 0.83 -3.18
C VAL A 79 5.89 -0.21 -2.90
N MET A 80 6.27 -0.41 -1.63
CA MET A 80 7.19 -1.47 -1.22
C MET A 80 6.69 -2.88 -1.59
N VAL A 81 5.38 -3.07 -1.80
CA VAL A 81 4.85 -4.34 -2.30
C VAL A 81 5.22 -4.58 -3.76
N ALA A 82 5.03 -3.58 -4.61
CA ALA A 82 5.38 -3.67 -6.04
C ALA A 82 6.89 -3.69 -6.25
N ASP A 83 7.63 -2.89 -5.48
CA ASP A 83 9.08 -2.76 -5.59
C ASP A 83 9.83 -3.94 -4.95
N GLY A 84 9.15 -4.76 -4.14
CA GLY A 84 9.66 -6.01 -3.60
C GLY A 84 9.57 -7.20 -4.56
N LEU A 85 9.12 -6.99 -5.81
CA LEU A 85 9.05 -8.03 -6.84
C LEU A 85 10.30 -8.03 -7.73
N PRO A 86 10.73 -9.21 -8.25
CA PRO A 86 11.80 -9.28 -9.24
C PRO A 86 11.55 -8.42 -10.48
N SER A 87 10.29 -8.32 -10.94
CA SER A 87 9.91 -7.52 -12.12
C SER A 87 9.89 -5.99 -11.92
N THR A 88 10.30 -5.46 -10.77
CA THR A 88 10.37 -4.01 -10.55
C THR A 88 11.42 -3.34 -11.46
N HIS A 89 11.42 -2.01 -11.53
CA HIS A 89 12.39 -1.23 -12.30
C HIS A 89 12.97 -0.06 -11.50
N PRO A 90 14.09 0.53 -11.96
CA PRO A 90 14.62 1.77 -11.40
C PRO A 90 13.63 2.93 -11.49
N VAL A 91 13.77 3.92 -10.60
CA VAL A 91 12.97 5.15 -10.63
C VAL A 91 13.34 6.02 -11.84
N SER A 92 14.63 6.09 -12.19
CA SER A 92 15.10 6.67 -13.45
C SER A 92 15.34 5.54 -14.46
N GLN A 93 14.43 5.41 -15.43
CA GLN A 93 14.42 4.29 -16.38
C GLN A 93 14.56 4.78 -17.82
N PRO A 94 15.53 4.27 -18.62
CA PRO A 94 15.60 4.58 -20.04
C PRO A 94 14.30 4.27 -20.78
N VAL A 95 13.82 5.22 -21.58
CA VAL A 95 12.60 5.08 -22.40
C VAL A 95 12.97 5.31 -23.85
N GLU A 96 12.79 4.29 -24.68
CA GLU A 96 13.18 4.33 -26.10
C GLU A 96 11.95 4.41 -27.03
N HIS A 97 10.86 3.71 -26.69
CA HIS A 97 9.66 3.65 -27.53
C HIS A 97 8.44 4.35 -26.89
N PRO A 98 7.59 5.06 -27.66
CA PRO A 98 6.41 5.73 -27.10
C PRO A 98 5.44 4.84 -26.32
N ASP A 99 5.35 3.55 -26.68
CA ASP A 99 4.49 2.58 -25.98
C ASP A 99 4.99 2.24 -24.56
N GLU A 100 6.25 2.56 -24.24
CA GLU A 100 6.85 2.38 -22.91
C GLU A 100 6.52 3.57 -21.99
N ILE A 101 6.21 4.74 -22.56
CA ILE A 101 5.91 5.96 -21.78
C ILE A 101 4.76 5.68 -20.81
N GLY A 102 3.68 5.05 -21.27
CA GLY A 102 2.54 4.75 -20.40
C GLY A 102 2.86 3.77 -19.27
N GLN A 103 3.96 3.01 -19.36
CA GLN A 103 4.34 1.98 -18.38
C GLN A 103 5.17 2.52 -17.22
N ILE A 104 5.82 3.68 -17.41
CA ILE A 104 6.63 4.33 -16.37
C ILE A 104 5.80 5.31 -15.50
N PHE A 105 4.57 5.63 -15.91
CA PHE A 105 3.59 6.31 -15.06
C PHE A 105 2.93 5.31 -14.09
N ASP A 106 3.74 4.75 -13.20
CA ASP A 106 3.31 3.74 -12.23
C ASP A 106 3.71 4.13 -10.79
N SER A 107 3.38 3.28 -9.81
CA SER A 107 3.67 3.57 -8.41
C SER A 107 5.16 3.80 -8.11
N ILE A 108 6.08 3.36 -8.96
CA ILE A 108 7.52 3.59 -8.78
C ILE A 108 7.86 5.06 -9.04
N ALA A 109 7.38 5.66 -10.14
CA ALA A 109 7.62 7.07 -10.42
C ALA A 109 6.95 8.01 -9.41
N TYR A 110 5.78 7.64 -8.90
CA TYR A 110 4.99 8.44 -7.94
C TYR A 110 5.43 8.18 -6.49
N SER A 111 5.04 7.03 -5.92
CA SER A 111 5.17 6.73 -4.49
C SER A 111 6.60 6.40 -4.06
N LYS A 112 7.40 5.68 -4.88
CA LYS A 112 8.83 5.49 -4.58
C LYS A 112 9.60 6.80 -4.78
N GLY A 113 9.33 7.53 -5.87
CA GLY A 113 9.83 8.89 -6.11
C GLY A 113 9.60 9.82 -4.91
N MET A 114 8.36 9.89 -4.42
CA MET A 114 7.98 10.61 -3.19
C MET A 114 8.80 10.16 -1.98
N SER A 115 8.90 8.85 -1.76
CA SER A 115 9.57 8.28 -0.59
C SER A 115 11.07 8.58 -0.56
N VAL A 116 11.75 8.50 -1.70
CA VAL A 116 13.17 8.85 -1.79
C VAL A 116 13.39 10.37 -1.67
N ILE A 117 12.46 11.20 -2.14
CA ILE A 117 12.47 12.65 -1.91
C ILE A 117 12.30 12.99 -0.44
N ARG A 118 11.36 12.34 0.26
CA ARG A 118 11.18 12.49 1.70
C ARG A 118 12.46 12.09 2.45
N MET A 119 13.06 10.96 2.08
CA MET A 119 14.34 10.52 2.66
C MET A 119 15.45 11.57 2.50
N MET A 120 15.57 12.20 1.32
CA MET A 120 16.49 13.32 1.08
C MET A 120 16.23 14.51 1.98
N ASN A 121 14.96 14.90 2.15
CA ASN A 121 14.60 16.00 3.03
C ASN A 121 15.07 15.75 4.48
N HIS A 122 14.93 14.52 4.98
CA HIS A 122 15.35 14.18 6.34
C HIS A 122 16.88 14.11 6.51
N PHE A 123 17.62 13.52 5.56
CA PHE A 123 19.09 13.46 5.70
C PHE A 123 19.79 14.79 5.41
N LEU A 124 19.21 15.64 4.56
CA LEU A 124 19.71 16.99 4.31
C LEU A 124 19.21 18.02 5.32
N THR A 125 18.12 17.75 6.03
CA THR A 125 17.29 18.71 6.76
C THR A 125 16.47 19.62 5.83
N GLU A 126 15.31 20.08 6.32
CA GLU A 126 14.37 20.88 5.54
C GLU A 126 14.97 22.20 5.03
N GLU A 127 15.78 22.88 5.84
CA GLU A 127 16.40 24.15 5.48
C GLU A 127 17.33 23.99 4.26
N THR A 128 18.25 23.03 4.33
CA THR A 128 19.22 22.75 3.27
C THR A 128 18.55 22.17 2.03
N PHE A 129 17.59 21.24 2.21
CA PHE A 129 16.83 20.66 1.10
C PHE A 129 16.09 21.75 0.32
N ARG A 130 15.34 22.61 1.01
CA ARG A 130 14.61 23.73 0.40
C ARG A 130 15.54 24.73 -0.27
N LYS A 131 16.71 25.01 0.32
CA LYS A 131 17.74 25.89 -0.26
C LYS A 131 18.24 25.34 -1.60
N GLY A 132 18.59 24.05 -1.64
CA GLY A 132 19.02 23.39 -2.87
C GLY A 132 17.94 23.37 -3.96
N LEU A 133 16.69 23.01 -3.60
CA LEU A 133 15.56 23.05 -4.52
C LEU A 133 15.28 24.46 -5.06
N THR A 134 15.36 25.48 -4.22
CA THR A 134 15.13 26.87 -4.62
C THR A 134 16.17 27.30 -5.66
N ASN A 135 17.43 26.96 -5.43
CA ASN A 135 18.51 27.28 -6.37
C ASN A 135 18.35 26.53 -7.70
N TYR A 136 18.00 25.24 -7.65
CA TYR A 136 17.68 24.42 -8.81
C TYR A 136 16.55 25.03 -9.65
N LEU A 137 15.40 25.33 -9.04
CA LEU A 137 14.25 25.91 -9.74
C LEU A 137 14.56 27.29 -10.34
N ILE A 138 15.33 28.13 -9.64
CA ILE A 138 15.73 29.46 -10.15
C ILE A 138 16.65 29.32 -11.36
N HIS A 139 17.56 28.34 -11.34
CA HIS A 139 18.51 28.09 -12.42
C HIS A 139 17.81 27.59 -13.69
N PHE A 140 16.98 26.56 -13.54
CA PHE A 140 16.35 25.87 -14.68
C PHE A 140 14.99 26.42 -15.09
N LYS A 141 14.50 27.50 -14.48
CA LYS A 141 13.19 28.08 -14.84
C LYS A 141 13.06 28.29 -16.35
N TYR A 142 11.94 27.82 -16.90
CA TYR A 142 11.61 27.80 -18.32
C TYR A 142 12.55 26.94 -19.20
N GLY A 143 13.25 25.99 -18.59
CA GLY A 143 14.15 25.04 -19.23
C GLY A 143 13.88 23.61 -18.78
N SER A 144 14.83 22.73 -19.11
CA SER A 144 14.78 21.32 -18.73
C SER A 144 15.98 20.89 -17.89
N ALA A 145 15.81 19.81 -17.14
CA ALA A 145 16.83 19.24 -16.27
C ALA A 145 16.78 17.71 -16.25
N GLU A 146 17.91 17.09 -15.92
CA GLU A 146 18.07 15.66 -15.63
C GLU A 146 18.28 15.47 -14.11
N GLN A 147 18.22 14.23 -13.61
CA GLN A 147 18.40 13.98 -12.17
C GLN A 147 19.78 14.45 -11.65
N ASP A 148 20.82 14.36 -12.48
CA ASP A 148 22.18 14.76 -12.11
C ASP A 148 22.28 16.29 -11.88
N ASP A 149 21.47 17.07 -12.59
CA ASP A 149 21.36 18.51 -12.35
C ASP A 149 20.81 18.79 -10.94
N LEU A 150 19.76 18.06 -10.53
CA LEU A 150 19.20 18.20 -9.18
C LEU A 150 20.24 17.85 -8.10
N TRP A 151 21.01 16.78 -8.32
CA TRP A 151 22.07 16.34 -7.39
C TRP A 151 23.15 17.40 -7.19
N GLU A 152 23.54 18.14 -8.25
CA GLU A 152 24.51 19.22 -8.14
C GLU A 152 24.05 20.31 -7.16
N PHE A 153 22.80 20.78 -7.31
CA PHE A 153 22.26 21.85 -6.48
C PHE A 153 22.03 21.42 -5.02
N LEU A 154 21.55 20.20 -4.80
CA LEU A 154 21.39 19.65 -3.45
C LEU A 154 22.76 19.43 -2.78
N THR A 155 23.75 18.92 -3.52
CA THR A 155 25.13 18.76 -3.02
C THR A 155 25.77 20.09 -2.64
N ALA A 156 25.57 21.13 -3.46
CA ALA A 156 26.11 22.46 -3.17
C ALA A 156 25.53 23.05 -1.88
N ALA A 157 24.20 22.97 -1.69
CA ALA A 157 23.54 23.42 -0.46
C ALA A 157 24.01 22.60 0.76
N ALA A 158 24.09 21.28 0.62
CA ALA A 158 24.49 20.39 1.70
C ALA A 158 25.96 20.56 2.12
N THR A 159 26.83 20.87 1.16
CA THR A 159 28.24 21.19 1.43
C THR A 159 28.37 22.51 2.19
N GLU A 160 27.60 23.52 1.80
CA GLU A 160 27.58 24.82 2.49
C GLU A 160 27.10 24.70 3.94
N ASP A 161 26.07 23.89 4.17
CA ASP A 161 25.41 23.76 5.46
C ASP A 161 25.99 22.60 6.32
N GLY A 162 26.92 21.81 5.77
CA GLY A 162 27.60 20.71 6.47
C GLY A 162 26.69 19.51 6.80
N GLN A 163 25.78 19.14 5.89
CA GLN A 163 24.75 18.13 6.14
C GLN A 163 25.08 16.72 5.62
N LEU A 164 26.18 16.57 4.85
CA LEU A 164 26.63 15.29 4.32
C LEU A 164 27.92 14.79 5.01
N PRO A 165 28.20 13.48 4.97
CA PRO A 165 29.51 12.96 5.29
C PRO A 165 30.60 13.63 4.44
N GLN A 166 31.81 13.71 4.97
CA GLN A 166 32.94 14.32 4.26
C GLN A 166 33.20 13.58 2.93
N ASP A 167 33.40 14.35 1.85
CA ASP A 167 33.71 13.86 0.50
C ASP A 167 32.62 12.95 -0.12
N VAL A 168 31.37 13.07 0.36
CA VAL A 168 30.19 12.38 -0.20
C VAL A 168 29.24 13.40 -0.80
N THR A 169 28.77 13.13 -2.02
CA THR A 169 27.78 13.95 -2.73
C THR A 169 26.38 13.36 -2.62
N VAL A 170 25.35 14.15 -2.91
CA VAL A 170 23.98 13.62 -3.03
C VAL A 170 23.91 12.58 -4.14
N LYS A 171 24.69 12.75 -5.22
CA LYS A 171 24.76 11.79 -6.32
C LYS A 171 25.27 10.42 -5.85
N ASP A 172 26.35 10.36 -5.08
CA ASP A 172 26.92 9.10 -4.58
C ASP A 172 25.90 8.29 -3.76
N ILE A 173 25.00 8.98 -3.05
CA ILE A 173 23.93 8.37 -2.29
C ILE A 173 22.77 7.98 -3.22
N MET A 174 22.24 8.95 -3.96
CA MET A 174 20.95 8.82 -4.65
C MET A 174 21.01 7.99 -5.93
N ASP A 175 22.17 7.88 -6.59
CA ASP A 175 22.34 6.93 -7.70
C ASP A 175 22.02 5.49 -7.26
N THR A 176 22.34 5.13 -6.02
CA THR A 176 22.01 3.80 -5.46
C THR A 176 20.51 3.60 -5.23
N TRP A 177 19.71 4.67 -5.21
CA TRP A 177 18.27 4.63 -5.00
C TRP A 177 17.46 4.82 -6.29
N THR A 178 18.01 5.51 -7.30
CA THR A 178 17.28 5.85 -8.52
C THR A 178 17.63 5.00 -9.73
N LEU A 179 18.86 4.46 -9.81
CA LEU A 179 19.36 3.72 -10.98
C LEU A 179 19.20 2.20 -10.89
N GLN A 180 18.67 1.69 -9.77
CA GLN A 180 18.39 0.28 -9.57
C GLN A 180 16.97 0.05 -9.01
N GLY A 181 16.37 -1.08 -9.38
CA GLY A 181 15.06 -1.48 -8.86
C GLY A 181 15.14 -2.06 -7.45
N GLY A 182 14.04 -2.01 -6.70
CA GLY A 182 13.95 -2.57 -5.35
C GLY A 182 14.50 -1.66 -4.25
N TYR A 183 14.55 -2.23 -3.05
CA TYR A 183 15.00 -1.59 -1.82
C TYR A 183 15.63 -2.62 -0.87
N PRO A 184 16.44 -2.19 0.12
CA PRO A 184 17.07 -3.11 1.05
C PRO A 184 16.19 -3.44 2.26
N VAL A 185 16.46 -4.59 2.87
CA VAL A 185 16.19 -4.85 4.29
C VAL A 185 17.50 -4.70 5.07
N VAL A 186 17.43 -3.99 6.19
CA VAL A 186 18.52 -3.86 7.16
C VAL A 186 18.29 -4.83 8.30
N ASN A 187 19.17 -5.82 8.46
CA ASN A 187 19.12 -6.75 9.60
C ASN A 187 19.99 -6.23 10.74
N VAL A 188 19.41 -6.05 11.92
CA VAL A 188 20.08 -5.60 13.14
C VAL A 188 20.27 -6.81 14.06
N THR A 189 21.51 -7.26 14.20
CA THR A 189 21.86 -8.37 15.11
C THR A 189 22.65 -7.85 16.30
N ARG A 190 22.08 -7.90 17.50
CA ARG A 190 22.73 -7.42 18.72
C ARG A 190 23.80 -8.39 19.23
N GLY A 191 24.92 -7.82 19.68
CA GLY A 191 25.99 -8.56 20.34
C GLY A 191 25.56 -9.16 21.69
N ALA A 192 26.37 -10.06 22.24
CA ALA A 192 26.02 -10.81 23.46
C ALA A 192 25.71 -9.92 24.68
N GLU A 193 26.37 -8.76 24.81
CA GLU A 193 26.12 -7.78 25.88
C GLU A 193 25.09 -6.70 25.49
N GLY A 194 24.59 -6.70 24.24
CA GLY A 194 23.67 -5.71 23.69
C GLY A 194 24.29 -4.35 23.35
N LYS A 195 25.55 -4.10 23.76
CA LYS A 195 26.26 -2.81 23.57
C LYS A 195 26.80 -2.58 22.16
N THR A 196 26.78 -3.60 21.33
CA THR A 196 27.15 -3.55 19.91
C THR A 196 26.07 -4.21 19.08
N ALA A 197 26.02 -3.88 17.79
CA ALA A 197 25.21 -4.61 16.82
C ALA A 197 25.92 -4.66 15.47
N THR A 198 25.79 -5.78 14.78
CA THR A 198 26.15 -5.91 13.38
C THR A 198 24.91 -5.58 12.55
N LEU A 199 25.04 -4.62 11.65
CA LEU A 199 23.98 -4.23 10.73
C LEU A 199 24.36 -4.70 9.34
N THR A 200 23.50 -5.51 8.71
CA THR A 200 23.71 -5.97 7.33
C THR A 200 22.61 -5.44 6.42
N GLN A 201 22.94 -5.25 5.15
CA GLN A 201 21.96 -4.91 4.12
C GLN A 201 21.90 -6.00 3.06
N GLN A 202 20.72 -6.22 2.49
CA GLN A 202 20.50 -7.03 1.30
C GLN A 202 19.22 -6.55 0.60
N ARG A 203 19.10 -6.78 -0.71
CA ARG A 203 17.84 -6.51 -1.42
C ARG A 203 16.70 -7.30 -0.78
N PHE A 204 15.59 -6.62 -0.51
CA PHE A 204 14.37 -7.26 -0.02
C PHE A 204 13.52 -7.74 -1.20
N LEU A 205 13.07 -9.00 -1.13
CA LEU A 205 12.13 -9.58 -2.07
C LEU A 205 10.96 -10.17 -1.28
N LEU A 206 9.74 -9.81 -1.65
CA LEU A 206 8.53 -10.40 -1.04
C LEU A 206 8.30 -11.84 -1.48
N ALA A 207 8.79 -12.19 -2.67
CA ALA A 207 8.61 -13.47 -3.30
C ALA A 207 9.78 -13.75 -4.25
N GLY A 208 10.20 -15.01 -4.31
CA GLY A 208 11.32 -15.46 -5.15
C GLY A 208 12.64 -15.55 -4.40
N ASN A 209 13.63 -16.17 -5.04
CA ASN A 209 14.99 -16.25 -4.52
C ASN A 209 15.81 -15.06 -5.04
N SER A 210 16.74 -14.57 -4.23
CA SER A 210 17.77 -13.65 -4.68
C SER A 210 18.54 -14.25 -5.87
N SER A 211 18.57 -13.53 -6.98
CA SER A 211 19.45 -13.79 -8.11
C SER A 211 20.92 -13.46 -7.79
N GLU A 212 21.85 -13.85 -8.65
CA GLU A 212 23.26 -13.44 -8.50
C GLU A 212 23.42 -11.91 -8.60
N GLU A 213 22.63 -11.24 -9.44
CA GLU A 213 22.60 -9.77 -9.56
C GLU A 213 22.11 -9.09 -8.26
N ASP A 214 21.19 -9.72 -7.53
CA ASP A 214 20.71 -9.22 -6.24
C ASP A 214 21.81 -9.20 -5.17
N GLY A 215 22.79 -10.11 -5.27
CA GLY A 215 23.95 -10.18 -4.38
C GLY A 215 24.98 -9.07 -4.61
N GLU A 216 24.96 -8.44 -5.78
CA GLU A 216 25.83 -7.30 -6.11
C GLU A 216 25.15 -5.95 -5.85
N THR A 217 23.83 -5.95 -5.65
CA THR A 217 23.04 -4.73 -5.42
C THR A 217 23.26 -4.23 -4.00
N SER A 218 23.63 -2.95 -3.84
CA SER A 218 23.80 -2.34 -2.53
C SER A 218 23.40 -0.87 -2.54
N TRP A 219 22.90 -0.40 -1.40
CA TRP A 219 22.43 0.97 -1.21
C TRP A 219 23.33 1.73 -0.27
N TRP A 220 23.38 3.04 -0.46
CA TRP A 220 23.91 3.95 0.55
C TRP A 220 22.79 4.33 1.52
N ILE A 221 22.74 3.68 2.69
CA ILE A 221 21.56 3.70 3.57
C ILE A 221 21.73 4.71 4.72
N PRO A 222 20.91 5.79 4.78
CA PRO A 222 20.81 6.64 5.96
C PRO A 222 20.06 5.94 7.10
N LEU A 223 20.66 5.88 8.29
CA LEU A 223 20.08 5.24 9.47
C LEU A 223 19.86 6.25 10.61
N SER A 224 18.60 6.41 11.01
CA SER A 224 18.18 6.97 12.29
C SER A 224 17.79 5.83 13.24
N TYR A 225 17.99 6.00 14.55
CA TYR A 225 17.59 5.00 15.56
C TYR A 225 17.38 5.63 16.92
N THR A 226 16.57 4.96 17.74
CA THR A 226 16.35 5.30 19.15
C THR A 226 16.26 4.02 20.00
N SER A 227 16.19 4.17 21.31
CA SER A 227 16.25 3.07 22.27
C SER A 227 15.36 3.33 23.49
N ALA A 228 15.01 2.24 24.20
CA ALA A 228 14.17 2.32 25.39
C ALA A 228 14.75 3.21 26.51
N ASP A 229 16.08 3.30 26.63
CA ASP A 229 16.76 4.09 27.66
C ASP A 229 16.88 5.59 27.32
N SER A 230 16.66 5.96 26.05
CA SER A 230 16.70 7.35 25.57
C SER A 230 15.76 7.53 24.38
N PRO A 231 14.44 7.35 24.60
CA PRO A 231 13.46 7.38 23.52
C PRO A 231 13.34 8.80 22.96
N ASN A 232 13.55 8.94 21.66
CA ASN A 232 13.38 10.19 20.93
C ASN A 232 12.95 9.89 19.49
N PHE A 233 11.64 9.75 19.30
CA PHE A 233 11.05 9.53 17.98
C PHE A 233 10.88 10.83 17.18
N ALA A 234 11.24 12.00 17.72
CA ALA A 234 11.16 13.27 17.00
C ALA A 234 12.44 13.58 16.21
N GLU A 235 13.58 13.06 16.64
CA GLU A 235 14.86 13.20 15.92
C GLU A 235 14.93 12.18 14.79
N THR A 236 14.48 12.59 13.60
CA THR A 236 14.44 11.75 12.40
C THR A 236 15.72 11.84 11.58
N LYS A 237 16.61 12.80 11.86
CA LYS A 237 17.82 12.98 11.06
C LYS A 237 18.73 11.75 11.22
N PRO A 238 19.12 11.09 10.13
CA PRO A 238 20.09 10.01 10.15
C PRO A 238 21.42 10.43 10.75
N THR A 239 21.94 9.62 11.67
CA THR A 239 23.26 9.84 12.31
C THR A 239 24.28 8.78 11.91
N LEU A 240 23.84 7.71 11.25
CA LEU A 240 24.65 6.59 10.80
C LEU A 240 24.38 6.31 9.32
N TRP A 241 25.37 5.72 8.65
CA TRP A 241 25.29 5.38 7.24
C TRP A 241 25.86 3.98 6.99
N ILE A 242 25.19 3.19 6.14
CA ILE A 242 25.79 2.02 5.50
C ILE A 242 26.23 2.45 4.10
N PRO A 243 27.54 2.60 3.82
CA PRO A 243 28.01 2.96 2.48
C PRO A 243 27.67 1.88 1.45
N SER A 244 27.49 2.30 0.19
CA SER A 244 27.37 1.36 -0.93
C SER A 244 28.64 0.49 -1.06
N GLY A 245 28.46 -0.76 -1.48
CA GLY A 245 29.52 -1.78 -1.53
C GLY A 245 29.83 -2.44 -0.17
N ASN A 246 29.34 -1.89 0.94
CA ASN A 246 29.45 -2.55 2.24
C ASN A 246 28.21 -3.40 2.53
N SER A 247 28.41 -4.71 2.67
CA SER A 247 27.35 -5.64 3.08
C SER A 247 27.04 -5.56 4.59
N SER A 248 27.96 -5.03 5.39
CA SER A 248 27.80 -4.91 6.85
C SER A 248 28.56 -3.73 7.45
N ILE A 249 28.04 -3.19 8.56
CA ILE A 249 28.75 -2.27 9.46
C ILE A 249 28.59 -2.70 10.92
N GLU A 250 29.49 -2.25 11.77
CA GLU A 250 29.44 -2.47 13.22
C GLU A 250 29.03 -1.19 13.95
N MET A 251 28.06 -1.32 14.85
CA MET A 251 27.63 -0.27 15.75
C MET A 251 28.11 -0.53 17.16
N THR A 252 28.41 0.55 17.88
CA THR A 252 28.81 0.54 19.29
C THR A 252 27.98 1.56 20.06
N ASN A 253 28.05 1.49 21.41
CA ASN A 253 27.32 2.38 22.32
C ASN A 253 25.80 2.20 22.30
N LEU A 254 25.32 0.99 21.99
CA LEU A 254 23.91 0.64 22.13
C LEU A 254 23.50 0.44 23.61
N PRO A 255 22.19 0.48 23.94
CA PRO A 255 21.71 0.18 25.28
C PRO A 255 22.00 -1.28 25.70
N ALA A 256 21.69 -1.65 26.93
CA ALA A 256 21.82 -3.03 27.39
C ALA A 256 20.86 -3.97 26.64
N LYS A 257 21.12 -5.29 26.64
CA LYS A 257 20.40 -6.26 25.79
C LYS A 257 18.90 -6.36 26.09
N ASP A 258 18.52 -6.06 27.33
CA ASP A 258 17.15 -6.00 27.87
C ASP A 258 16.40 -4.70 27.53
N GLN A 259 16.94 -3.88 26.63
CA GLN A 259 16.33 -2.64 26.16
C GLN A 259 16.21 -2.68 24.64
N TRP A 260 15.02 -2.43 24.11
CA TRP A 260 14.81 -2.42 22.66
C TRP A 260 15.60 -1.29 21.98
N VAL A 261 15.96 -1.54 20.73
CA VAL A 261 16.38 -0.52 19.77
C VAL A 261 15.44 -0.53 18.58
N ILE A 262 15.08 0.65 18.07
CA ILE A 262 14.22 0.81 16.89
C ILE A 262 14.92 1.72 15.90
N PHE A 263 15.05 1.25 14.66
CA PHE A 263 15.67 1.98 13.55
C PHE A 263 14.64 2.50 12.58
N ASN A 264 15.09 3.44 11.73
CA ASN A 264 14.27 4.13 10.74
C ASN A 264 13.13 4.91 11.41
N ILE A 265 13.47 5.84 12.29
CA ILE A 265 12.47 6.63 13.04
C ILE A 265 11.48 7.27 12.06
N GLN A 266 10.17 7.06 12.31
CA GLN A 266 9.05 7.50 11.46
C GLN A 266 9.12 7.00 10.00
N GLY A 267 9.81 5.90 9.71
CA GLY A 267 9.92 5.33 8.38
C GLY A 267 10.44 6.32 7.33
N THR A 268 11.38 7.18 7.70
CA THR A 268 11.90 8.25 6.82
C THR A 268 12.80 7.74 5.71
N GLY A 269 13.48 6.62 5.94
CA GLY A 269 14.24 5.88 4.95
C GLY A 269 13.40 4.86 4.19
N TYR A 270 13.71 4.67 2.91
CA TYR A 270 13.01 3.72 2.03
C TYR A 270 13.60 2.31 2.15
N PHE A 271 13.56 1.73 3.35
CA PHE A 271 14.05 0.38 3.62
C PHE A 271 13.28 -0.25 4.80
N ARG A 272 13.30 -1.58 4.86
CA ARG A 272 12.71 -2.34 5.98
C ARG A 272 13.75 -2.64 7.03
N VAL A 273 13.33 -2.82 8.27
CA VAL A 273 14.22 -3.22 9.36
C VAL A 273 13.80 -4.55 9.95
N ASN A 274 14.74 -5.48 10.00
CA ASN A 274 14.59 -6.73 10.75
C ASN A 274 15.49 -6.72 11.98
N TYR A 275 15.03 -7.33 13.06
CA TYR A 275 15.76 -7.45 14.31
C TYR A 275 15.96 -8.92 14.69
N ASP A 276 16.91 -9.21 15.57
CA ASP A 276 16.95 -10.50 16.26
C ASP A 276 15.69 -10.73 17.12
N GLU A 277 15.36 -12.00 17.37
CA GLU A 277 14.14 -12.41 18.08
C GLU A 277 14.01 -11.77 19.47
N GLU A 278 15.12 -11.54 20.17
CA GLU A 278 15.12 -10.92 21.50
C GLU A 278 14.66 -9.45 21.41
N ASN A 279 15.19 -8.69 20.45
CA ASN A 279 14.75 -7.31 20.26
C ASN A 279 13.30 -7.21 19.75
N TRP A 280 12.86 -8.12 18.86
CA TRP A 280 11.45 -8.21 18.48
C TRP A 280 10.53 -8.51 19.69
N GLY A 281 10.95 -9.40 20.60
CA GLY A 281 10.23 -9.69 21.83
C GLY A 281 10.10 -8.45 22.73
N LEU A 282 11.17 -7.67 22.89
CA LEU A 282 11.15 -6.43 23.68
C LEU A 282 10.24 -5.35 23.06
N ILE A 283 10.23 -5.23 21.72
CA ILE A 283 9.30 -4.33 21.02
C ILE A 283 7.86 -4.80 21.21
N SER A 284 7.61 -6.11 21.12
CA SER A 284 6.27 -6.69 21.33
C SER A 284 5.76 -6.43 22.75
N GLU A 285 6.61 -6.58 23.77
CA GLU A 285 6.28 -6.26 25.16
C GLU A 285 5.96 -4.75 25.34
N GLN A 286 6.77 -3.87 24.75
CA GLN A 286 6.54 -2.42 24.79
C GLN A 286 5.19 -2.06 24.17
N LEU A 287 4.85 -2.62 23.00
CA LEU A 287 3.57 -2.37 22.34
C LEU A 287 2.39 -2.96 23.12
N ALA A 288 2.55 -4.13 23.72
CA ALA A 288 1.48 -4.74 24.51
C ALA A 288 1.14 -3.96 25.79
N THR A 289 2.11 -3.27 26.38
CA THR A 289 1.98 -2.61 27.70
C THR A 289 1.82 -1.10 27.62
N GLN A 290 2.54 -0.45 26.71
CA GLN A 290 2.67 1.01 26.59
C GLN A 290 2.91 1.38 25.12
N ASN A 291 1.98 1.01 24.22
CA ASN A 291 2.08 1.29 22.79
C ASN A 291 2.26 2.78 22.49
N GLU A 292 1.53 3.67 23.18
CA GLU A 292 1.57 5.11 22.92
C GLU A 292 2.96 5.76 23.14
N ASP A 293 3.88 5.10 23.85
CA ASP A 293 5.26 5.57 24.04
C ASP A 293 6.11 5.42 22.77
N ILE A 294 5.71 4.55 21.83
CA ILE A 294 6.29 4.46 20.48
C ILE A 294 5.45 5.34 19.55
N GLU A 295 6.10 6.25 18.82
CA GLU A 295 5.43 7.16 17.90
C GLU A 295 4.62 6.41 16.81
N VAL A 296 3.48 6.99 16.40
CA VAL A 296 2.45 6.29 15.60
C VAL A 296 2.96 5.77 14.25
N VAL A 297 3.74 6.54 13.51
CA VAL A 297 4.30 6.14 12.20
C VAL A 297 5.33 5.02 12.41
N THR A 298 6.06 5.08 13.51
CA THR A 298 6.99 4.03 13.90
C THR A 298 6.27 2.73 14.26
N ARG A 299 5.11 2.79 14.96
CA ARG A 299 4.25 1.61 15.19
C ARG A 299 3.74 1.02 13.88
N SER A 300 3.30 1.87 12.96
CA SER A 300 2.90 1.50 11.60
C SER A 300 4.01 0.77 10.84
N GLN A 301 5.25 1.28 10.90
CA GLN A 301 6.40 0.63 10.29
C GLN A 301 6.66 -0.75 10.90
N LEU A 302 6.67 -0.87 12.24
CA LEU A 302 6.93 -2.15 12.91
C LEU A 302 5.92 -3.24 12.50
N LEU A 303 4.64 -2.88 12.41
CA LEU A 303 3.57 -3.79 11.97
C LEU A 303 3.74 -4.23 10.52
N ASP A 304 3.98 -3.29 9.61
CA ASP A 304 4.15 -3.60 8.18
C ASP A 304 5.45 -4.37 7.90
N ASP A 305 6.54 -4.00 8.58
CA ASP A 305 7.82 -4.72 8.51
C ASP A 305 7.67 -6.14 9.01
N ALA A 306 7.11 -6.37 10.20
CA ALA A 306 6.97 -7.72 10.74
C ALA A 306 6.14 -8.64 9.82
N LEU A 307 5.01 -8.15 9.30
CA LEU A 307 4.14 -8.92 8.40
C LEU A 307 4.81 -9.17 7.03
N SER A 308 5.53 -8.19 6.50
CA SER A 308 6.24 -8.31 5.22
C SER A 308 7.49 -9.20 5.33
N LEU A 309 8.25 -9.08 6.42
CA LEU A 309 9.39 -9.93 6.73
C LEU A 309 8.96 -11.38 6.95
N ALA A 310 7.85 -11.61 7.65
CA ALA A 310 7.30 -12.95 7.80
C ALA A 310 6.85 -13.55 6.46
N ARG A 311 6.19 -12.74 5.62
CA ARG A 311 5.82 -13.15 4.26
C ARG A 311 7.05 -13.52 3.41
N ALA A 312 8.14 -12.77 3.54
CA ALA A 312 9.39 -13.00 2.83
C ALA A 312 10.28 -14.10 3.45
N GLY A 313 9.91 -14.66 4.61
CA GLY A 313 10.70 -15.68 5.32
C GLY A 313 11.93 -15.13 6.08
N HIS A 314 11.97 -13.82 6.33
CA HIS A 314 12.99 -13.17 7.16
C HIS A 314 12.65 -13.13 8.66
N LEU A 315 11.38 -13.40 9.00
CA LEU A 315 10.86 -13.44 10.36
C LEU A 315 9.90 -14.63 10.51
N ASN A 316 9.87 -15.27 11.68
CA ASN A 316 8.90 -16.33 11.93
C ASN A 316 7.50 -15.75 12.15
N TYR A 317 6.47 -16.43 11.65
CA TYR A 317 5.08 -15.97 11.84
C TYR A 317 4.68 -15.93 13.31
N ASP A 318 5.23 -16.79 14.17
CA ASP A 318 4.99 -16.71 15.62
C ASP A 318 5.32 -15.32 16.18
N THR A 319 6.48 -14.78 15.83
CA THR A 319 6.92 -13.44 16.26
C THR A 319 6.08 -12.33 15.65
N ALA A 320 5.76 -12.43 14.36
CA ALA A 320 4.90 -11.44 13.71
C ALA A 320 3.48 -11.43 14.27
N LEU A 321 2.91 -12.62 14.54
CA LEU A 321 1.56 -12.80 15.11
C LEU A 321 1.51 -12.38 16.59
N GLU A 322 2.58 -12.61 17.36
CA GLU A 322 2.75 -12.10 18.72
C GLU A 322 2.80 -10.57 18.74
N LEU A 323 3.59 -9.95 17.84
CA LEU A 323 3.66 -8.50 17.70
C LEU A 323 2.27 -7.91 17.43
N ILE A 324 1.55 -8.37 16.40
CA ILE A 324 0.22 -7.80 16.07
C ILE A 324 -0.83 -8.03 17.17
N GLY A 325 -0.58 -8.91 18.15
CA GLY A 325 -1.49 -9.19 19.24
C GLY A 325 -1.87 -7.95 20.06
N TYR A 326 -1.02 -6.91 20.08
CA TYR A 326 -1.34 -5.66 20.77
C TYR A 326 -2.45 -4.84 20.09
N LEU A 327 -2.77 -5.09 18.82
CA LEU A 327 -3.69 -4.24 18.04
C LEU A 327 -5.06 -4.08 18.70
N GLY A 328 -5.51 -5.04 19.52
CA GLY A 328 -6.73 -4.89 20.33
C GLY A 328 -6.72 -3.68 21.28
N ASN A 329 -5.56 -3.10 21.57
CA ASN A 329 -5.35 -1.89 22.37
C ASN A 329 -4.99 -0.65 21.52
N GLU A 330 -4.83 -0.79 20.20
CA GLU A 330 -4.46 0.32 19.32
C GLU A 330 -5.68 1.16 18.95
N THR A 331 -5.55 2.49 19.08
CA THR A 331 -6.64 3.44 18.89
C THR A 331 -6.45 4.36 17.68
N GLU A 332 -5.25 4.39 17.10
CA GLU A 332 -4.93 5.26 15.95
C GLU A 332 -5.18 4.55 14.62
N TYR A 333 -5.59 5.31 13.60
CA TYR A 333 -5.90 4.75 12.28
C TYR A 333 -4.68 4.18 11.56
N ILE A 334 -3.56 4.90 11.59
CA ILE A 334 -2.39 4.61 10.74
C ILE A 334 -1.77 3.23 11.05
N PRO A 335 -1.59 2.81 12.32
CA PRO A 335 -1.08 1.47 12.61
C PRO A 335 -2.06 0.37 12.20
N TRP A 336 -3.37 0.60 12.35
CA TRP A 336 -4.40 -0.32 11.88
C TRP A 336 -4.36 -0.48 10.36
N ASP A 337 -4.23 0.60 9.60
CA ASP A 337 -4.11 0.55 8.14
C ASP A 337 -2.88 -0.25 7.70
N SER A 338 -1.71 0.05 8.28
CA SER A 338 -0.46 -0.70 8.04
C SER A 338 -0.58 -2.19 8.35
N ALA A 339 -1.20 -2.56 9.48
CA ALA A 339 -1.43 -3.98 9.80
C ALA A 339 -2.36 -4.64 8.79
N MET A 340 -3.39 -3.94 8.31
CA MET A 340 -4.35 -4.50 7.36
C MET A 340 -3.73 -4.85 6.01
N ASN A 341 -2.61 -4.23 5.60
CA ASN A 341 -1.88 -4.62 4.39
C ASN A 341 -1.43 -6.09 4.46
N GLY A 342 -0.75 -6.48 5.55
CA GLY A 342 -0.30 -7.86 5.75
C GLY A 342 -1.43 -8.82 6.16
N LEU A 343 -2.38 -8.37 7.00
CA LEU A 343 -3.51 -9.21 7.41
C LEU A 343 -4.48 -9.53 6.26
N SER A 344 -4.63 -8.62 5.30
CA SER A 344 -5.39 -8.86 4.06
C SER A 344 -4.75 -9.93 3.19
N TYR A 345 -3.42 -10.00 3.17
CA TYR A 345 -2.71 -11.09 2.49
C TYR A 345 -2.97 -12.44 3.17
N LEU A 346 -2.84 -12.51 4.51
CA LEU A 346 -3.16 -13.72 5.27
C LEU A 346 -4.60 -14.17 5.02
N GLU A 347 -5.55 -13.24 5.10
CA GLU A 347 -6.97 -13.51 4.85
C GLU A 347 -7.15 -14.19 3.48
N LYS A 348 -6.68 -13.56 2.41
CA LYS A 348 -6.76 -14.08 1.03
C LYS A 348 -6.14 -15.47 0.86
N MET A 349 -4.95 -15.70 1.43
CA MET A 349 -4.27 -17.00 1.30
C MET A 349 -5.02 -18.12 2.01
N LEU A 350 -5.66 -17.79 3.14
CA LEU A 350 -6.31 -18.74 4.02
C LEU A 350 -7.82 -18.92 3.75
N THR A 351 -8.52 -18.03 3.04
CA THR A 351 -9.99 -18.09 2.84
C THR A 351 -10.53 -19.44 2.38
N ARG A 352 -9.75 -20.20 1.58
CA ARG A 352 -10.13 -21.53 1.05
C ARG A 352 -9.47 -22.70 1.81
N LYS A 353 -9.00 -22.48 3.04
CA LYS A 353 -8.25 -23.45 3.85
C LYS A 353 -8.96 -23.73 5.18
N ALA A 354 -8.59 -24.84 5.82
CA ALA A 354 -9.23 -25.29 7.07
C ALA A 354 -9.03 -24.28 8.22
N ALA A 355 -7.86 -23.63 8.27
CA ALA A 355 -7.51 -22.66 9.30
C ALA A 355 -8.30 -21.33 9.20
N TYR A 356 -9.08 -21.08 8.15
CA TYR A 356 -9.77 -19.80 7.97
C TYR A 356 -10.73 -19.46 9.11
N GLY A 357 -11.43 -20.46 9.64
CA GLY A 357 -12.35 -20.26 10.77
C GLY A 357 -11.63 -19.75 12.01
N ASP A 358 -10.40 -20.19 12.24
CA ASP A 358 -9.58 -19.81 13.39
C ASP A 358 -8.97 -18.41 13.16
N LEU A 359 -8.43 -18.16 11.96
CA LEU A 359 -7.96 -16.84 11.55
C LEU A 359 -9.07 -15.78 11.70
N ARG A 360 -10.27 -16.07 11.20
CA ARG A 360 -11.43 -15.17 11.32
C ARG A 360 -11.77 -14.85 12.77
N ARG A 361 -11.72 -15.85 13.67
CA ARG A 361 -11.97 -15.64 15.11
C ARG A 361 -10.90 -14.77 15.75
N TYR A 362 -9.64 -14.98 15.38
CA TYR A 362 -8.50 -14.18 15.83
C TYR A 362 -8.60 -12.73 15.35
N LEU A 363 -8.78 -12.48 14.05
CA LEU A 363 -8.93 -11.12 13.53
C LEU A 363 -10.11 -10.37 14.17
N LEU A 364 -11.24 -11.07 14.40
CA LEU A 364 -12.38 -10.49 15.12
C LEU A 364 -12.07 -10.19 16.59
N SER A 365 -11.16 -10.90 17.25
CA SER A 365 -10.82 -10.59 18.64
C SER A 365 -10.06 -9.26 18.73
N LEU A 366 -9.19 -8.98 17.76
CA LEU A 366 -8.45 -7.72 17.62
C LEU A 366 -9.35 -6.55 17.20
N LEU A 367 -10.24 -6.77 16.23
CA LEU A 367 -11.08 -5.70 15.65
C LEU A 367 -12.26 -5.27 16.53
N LYS A 368 -12.76 -6.15 17.40
CA LYS A 368 -13.93 -5.84 18.25
C LYS A 368 -13.74 -4.61 19.14
N PRO A 369 -12.62 -4.46 19.89
CA PRO A 369 -12.34 -3.23 20.63
C PRO A 369 -12.40 -1.98 19.76
N LEU A 370 -11.76 -2.01 18.59
CA LEU A 370 -11.77 -0.90 17.64
C LEU A 370 -13.20 -0.59 17.17
N TYR A 371 -13.93 -1.59 16.68
CA TYR A 371 -15.32 -1.44 16.23
C TYR A 371 -16.23 -0.85 17.32
N ASN A 372 -16.12 -1.34 18.57
CA ASN A 372 -16.92 -0.85 19.69
C ASN A 372 -16.60 0.62 20.05
N SER A 373 -15.38 1.09 19.75
CA SER A 373 -14.97 2.48 20.00
C SER A 373 -15.52 3.48 18.99
N VAL A 374 -15.77 3.07 17.75
CA VAL A 374 -16.12 3.96 16.63
C VAL A 374 -17.57 3.83 16.13
N GLY A 375 -18.17 2.65 16.22
CA GLY A 375 -19.55 2.39 15.81
C GLY A 375 -19.87 2.73 14.34
N PHE A 376 -21.15 2.92 14.02
CA PHE A 376 -21.62 3.28 12.66
C PHE A 376 -21.94 4.77 12.47
N ASP A 377 -22.17 5.49 13.57
CA ASP A 377 -22.65 6.86 13.53
C ASP A 377 -21.47 7.82 13.58
N ASP A 378 -21.45 8.79 12.67
CA ASP A 378 -20.47 9.87 12.73
C ASP A 378 -20.74 10.75 13.96
N ALA A 379 -19.67 11.10 14.68
CA ALA A 379 -19.72 12.01 15.80
C ALA A 379 -19.39 13.44 15.36
N ALA A 380 -19.98 14.43 16.02
CA ALA A 380 -19.77 15.84 15.68
C ALA A 380 -18.33 16.31 15.94
N ASP A 381 -17.61 15.60 16.81
CA ASP A 381 -16.23 15.82 17.21
C ASP A 381 -15.25 14.80 16.60
N ASP A 382 -15.69 13.99 15.63
CA ASP A 382 -14.80 13.10 14.90
C ASP A 382 -13.65 13.87 14.25
N LEU A 383 -12.42 13.47 14.55
CA LEU A 383 -11.28 13.91 13.77
C LEU A 383 -11.31 13.25 12.39
N HIS A 384 -10.55 13.81 11.46
CA HIS A 384 -10.48 13.29 10.09
C HIS A 384 -10.10 11.81 10.04
N LEU A 385 -9.07 11.41 10.79
CA LEU A 385 -8.64 10.01 10.88
C LEU A 385 -9.58 9.12 11.68
N ASP A 386 -10.45 9.66 12.54
CA ASP A 386 -11.47 8.85 13.22
C ASP A 386 -12.54 8.35 12.23
N GLN A 387 -12.85 9.13 11.21
CA GLN A 387 -13.77 8.72 10.14
C GLN A 387 -13.17 7.60 9.28
N TYR A 388 -11.86 7.66 9.00
CA TYR A 388 -11.13 6.57 8.34
C TYR A 388 -11.08 5.31 9.20
N LYS A 389 -10.76 5.46 10.49
CA LYS A 389 -10.77 4.38 11.48
C LYS A 389 -12.14 3.71 11.56
N ARG A 390 -13.23 4.48 11.57
CA ARG A 390 -14.61 3.98 11.51
C ARG A 390 -14.86 3.15 10.26
N SER A 391 -14.55 3.70 9.09
CA SER A 391 -14.71 3.02 7.80
C SER A 391 -13.97 1.67 7.79
N LEU A 392 -12.70 1.67 8.23
CA LEU A 392 -11.88 0.45 8.33
C LEU A 392 -12.51 -0.57 9.30
N ALA A 393 -12.82 -0.15 10.53
CA ALA A 393 -13.33 -1.03 11.57
C ALA A 393 -14.67 -1.67 11.18
N VAL A 394 -15.61 -0.86 10.67
CA VAL A 394 -16.93 -1.33 10.24
C VAL A 394 -16.80 -2.26 9.03
N SER A 395 -16.04 -1.88 8.02
CA SER A 395 -15.85 -2.68 6.81
C SER A 395 -15.30 -4.07 7.12
N TRP A 396 -14.20 -4.14 7.88
CA TRP A 396 -13.58 -5.42 8.23
C TRP A 396 -14.42 -6.26 9.18
N THR A 397 -15.03 -5.64 10.20
CA THR A 397 -15.83 -6.37 11.19
C THR A 397 -17.10 -6.97 10.56
N CYS A 398 -17.72 -6.26 9.62
CA CYS A 398 -18.85 -6.76 8.84
C CYS A 398 -18.41 -7.82 7.81
N LYS A 399 -17.29 -7.62 7.10
CA LYS A 399 -16.71 -8.63 6.18
C LYS A 399 -16.44 -9.96 6.89
N LEU A 400 -15.88 -9.88 8.10
CA LEU A 400 -15.64 -11.04 8.95
C LEU A 400 -16.91 -11.53 9.67
N GLY A 401 -18.10 -11.03 9.30
CA GLY A 401 -19.41 -11.52 9.75
C GLY A 401 -19.60 -11.45 11.27
N HIS A 402 -19.14 -10.38 11.92
CA HIS A 402 -19.53 -10.12 13.30
C HIS A 402 -21.01 -9.75 13.35
N GLN A 403 -21.80 -10.54 14.09
CA GLN A 403 -23.26 -10.43 14.05
C GLN A 403 -23.79 -9.02 14.35
N ASP A 404 -23.24 -8.32 15.35
CA ASP A 404 -23.68 -6.96 15.67
C ASP A 404 -23.46 -5.98 14.50
N CYS A 405 -22.29 -6.05 13.84
CA CYS A 405 -22.00 -5.24 12.66
C CYS A 405 -22.95 -5.57 11.51
N VAL A 406 -23.16 -6.86 11.25
CA VAL A 406 -24.05 -7.34 10.18
C VAL A 406 -25.48 -6.88 10.42
N ASP A 407 -26.02 -7.08 11.63
CA ASP A 407 -27.39 -6.69 11.98
C ASP A 407 -27.58 -5.16 11.86
N ASN A 408 -26.60 -4.37 12.30
CA ASN A 408 -26.64 -2.91 12.20
C ASN A 408 -26.59 -2.44 10.74
N ALA A 409 -25.69 -3.02 9.94
CA ALA A 409 -25.58 -2.73 8.52
C ALA A 409 -26.87 -3.08 7.76
N VAL A 410 -27.43 -4.27 7.97
CA VAL A 410 -28.70 -4.70 7.36
C VAL A 410 -29.84 -3.79 7.79
N SER A 411 -29.97 -3.47 9.09
CA SER A 411 -31.02 -2.57 9.57
C SER A 411 -30.96 -1.19 8.92
N ARG A 412 -29.76 -0.63 8.72
CA ARG A 412 -29.58 0.67 8.04
C ARG A 412 -29.88 0.57 6.55
N PHE A 413 -29.45 -0.51 5.91
CA PHE A 413 -29.73 -0.78 4.52
C PHE A 413 -31.23 -0.92 4.24
N ASP A 414 -31.95 -1.69 5.06
CA ASP A 414 -33.40 -1.86 4.97
C ASP A 414 -34.16 -0.54 5.16
N ALA A 415 -33.74 0.27 6.15
CA ALA A 415 -34.30 1.60 6.37
C ALA A 415 -34.06 2.53 5.17
N TRP A 416 -32.88 2.45 4.56
CA TRP A 416 -32.50 3.21 3.37
C TRP A 416 -33.26 2.76 2.12
N ILE A 417 -33.55 1.46 1.98
CA ILE A 417 -34.43 0.95 0.93
C ILE A 417 -35.87 1.45 1.13
N ALA A 418 -36.37 1.44 2.36
CA ALA A 418 -37.75 1.80 2.66
C ALA A 418 -38.04 3.31 2.56
N ASN A 419 -37.01 4.16 2.63
CA ASN A 419 -37.16 5.61 2.61
C ASN A 419 -36.08 6.26 1.73
N ASP A 420 -36.47 6.71 0.54
CA ASP A 420 -35.58 7.41 -0.40
C ASP A 420 -34.99 8.71 0.16
N ALA A 421 -35.58 9.30 1.21
CA ALA A 421 -35.05 10.49 1.86
C ALA A 421 -34.05 10.18 2.99
N LEU A 422 -33.86 8.91 3.36
CA LEU A 422 -32.83 8.54 4.33
C LEU A 422 -31.48 8.46 3.62
N GLU A 423 -30.47 9.11 4.19
CA GLU A 423 -29.09 9.00 3.72
C GLU A 423 -28.26 8.18 4.70
N ILE A 424 -27.44 7.28 4.16
CA ILE A 424 -26.43 6.56 4.94
C ILE A 424 -25.16 7.39 4.92
N SER A 425 -24.51 7.49 6.09
CA SER A 425 -23.24 8.20 6.22
C SER A 425 -22.25 7.77 5.12
N PRO A 426 -21.61 8.74 4.44
CA PRO A 426 -20.55 8.50 3.45
C PRO A 426 -19.40 7.63 3.94
N ASN A 427 -19.11 7.64 5.24
CA ASN A 427 -17.97 6.93 5.81
C ASN A 427 -18.25 5.43 5.97
N VAL A 428 -19.52 5.02 6.11
CA VAL A 428 -19.91 3.60 6.31
C VAL A 428 -20.75 3.03 5.18
N LYS A 429 -21.20 3.84 4.21
CA LYS A 429 -22.08 3.38 3.13
C LYS A 429 -21.53 2.21 2.33
N GLY A 430 -20.21 2.14 2.13
CA GLY A 430 -19.58 1.00 1.45
C GLY A 430 -19.88 -0.32 2.16
N ALA A 431 -19.68 -0.36 3.49
CA ALA A 431 -19.96 -1.52 4.31
C ALA A 431 -21.46 -1.81 4.41
N VAL A 432 -22.29 -0.77 4.59
CA VAL A 432 -23.75 -0.92 4.68
C VAL A 432 -24.34 -1.50 3.39
N TYR A 433 -24.00 -0.93 2.22
CA TYR A 433 -24.50 -1.42 0.94
C TYR A 433 -23.99 -2.82 0.63
N CYS A 434 -22.69 -3.08 0.81
CA CYS A 434 -22.10 -4.40 0.55
C CYS A 434 -22.73 -5.47 1.44
N THR A 435 -22.85 -5.22 2.74
CA THR A 435 -23.44 -6.16 3.70
C THR A 435 -24.93 -6.36 3.43
N GLY A 436 -25.68 -5.29 3.16
CA GLY A 436 -27.10 -5.38 2.82
C GLY A 436 -27.36 -6.21 1.55
N VAL A 437 -26.55 -6.07 0.51
CA VAL A 437 -26.63 -6.91 -0.69
C VAL A 437 -26.17 -8.35 -0.41
N ALA A 438 -25.17 -8.54 0.45
CA ALA A 438 -24.64 -9.86 0.79
C ALA A 438 -25.64 -10.69 1.62
N GLU A 439 -26.38 -10.07 2.54
CA GLU A 439 -27.40 -10.73 3.37
C GLU A 439 -28.81 -10.71 2.73
N GLY A 440 -29.02 -9.88 1.72
CA GLY A 440 -30.25 -9.79 0.94
C GLY A 440 -30.36 -10.82 -0.18
N GLY A 441 -31.39 -10.67 -1.02
CA GLY A 441 -31.61 -11.48 -2.21
C GLY A 441 -31.77 -10.66 -3.48
N GLN A 442 -32.48 -11.21 -4.46
CA GLN A 442 -32.68 -10.54 -5.74
C GLN A 442 -33.42 -9.19 -5.60
N ALA A 443 -34.37 -9.08 -4.67
CA ALA A 443 -35.16 -7.86 -4.52
C ALA A 443 -34.28 -6.66 -4.11
N GLU A 444 -33.44 -6.86 -3.09
CA GLU A 444 -32.49 -5.88 -2.57
C GLU A 444 -31.46 -5.49 -3.64
N TRP A 445 -30.93 -6.49 -4.37
CA TRP A 445 -30.00 -6.26 -5.46
C TRP A 445 -30.62 -5.44 -6.60
N ASP A 446 -31.84 -5.78 -7.01
CA ASP A 446 -32.55 -5.07 -8.08
C ASP A 446 -32.86 -3.62 -7.67
N ILE A 447 -33.12 -3.34 -6.38
CA ILE A 447 -33.29 -1.97 -5.86
C ILE A 447 -31.99 -1.16 -5.98
N VAL A 448 -30.86 -1.73 -5.53
CA VAL A 448 -29.55 -1.07 -5.66
C VAL A 448 -29.21 -0.82 -7.13
N TRP A 449 -29.51 -1.77 -8.01
CA TRP A 449 -29.34 -1.61 -9.46
C TRP A 449 -30.19 -0.48 -10.03
N GLN A 450 -31.47 -0.36 -9.65
CA GLN A 450 -32.31 0.76 -10.09
C GLN A 450 -31.78 2.11 -9.59
N ARG A 451 -31.28 2.18 -8.34
CA ARG A 451 -30.67 3.40 -7.79
C ARG A 451 -29.36 3.76 -8.52
N TYR A 452 -28.57 2.78 -8.92
CA TYR A 452 -27.41 2.98 -9.80
C TYR A 452 -27.81 3.61 -11.15
N LEU A 453 -28.87 3.12 -11.78
CA LEU A 453 -29.35 3.67 -13.06
C LEU A 453 -29.91 5.09 -12.92
N ALA A 454 -30.52 5.41 -11.76
CA ALA A 454 -31.15 6.70 -11.51
C ALA A 454 -30.18 7.80 -11.07
N THR A 455 -29.08 7.47 -10.40
CA THR A 455 -28.16 8.48 -9.86
C THR A 455 -27.25 9.09 -10.93
N GLU A 456 -27.00 10.39 -10.84
CA GLU A 456 -26.00 11.12 -11.63
C GLU A 456 -24.67 11.29 -10.87
N THR A 457 -24.66 11.01 -9.57
CA THR A 457 -23.50 11.20 -8.71
C THR A 457 -22.46 10.09 -8.92
N ALA A 458 -21.27 10.45 -9.41
CA ALA A 458 -20.21 9.49 -9.75
C ALA A 458 -19.72 8.65 -8.55
N SER A 459 -19.66 9.23 -7.35
CA SER A 459 -19.28 8.52 -6.12
C SER A 459 -20.34 7.47 -5.73
N GLU A 460 -21.63 7.81 -5.77
CA GLU A 460 -22.72 6.85 -5.52
C GLU A 460 -22.71 5.70 -6.52
N ARG A 461 -22.51 5.99 -7.82
CA ARG A 461 -22.37 4.92 -8.84
C ARG A 461 -21.27 3.94 -8.48
N SER A 462 -20.12 4.43 -8.01
CA SER A 462 -18.99 3.60 -7.62
C SER A 462 -19.33 2.71 -6.43
N HIS A 463 -20.02 3.24 -5.41
CA HIS A 463 -20.47 2.46 -4.26
C HIS A 463 -21.48 1.37 -4.64
N PHE A 464 -22.47 1.69 -5.47
CA PHE A 464 -23.47 0.70 -5.91
C PHE A 464 -22.84 -0.42 -6.73
N LEU A 465 -21.94 -0.10 -7.68
CA LEU A 465 -21.28 -1.12 -8.48
C LEU A 465 -20.44 -2.08 -7.61
N ASN A 466 -19.73 -1.56 -6.60
CA ASN A 466 -19.00 -2.41 -5.66
C ASN A 466 -19.96 -3.29 -4.84
N ALA A 467 -21.03 -2.71 -4.29
CA ALA A 467 -21.99 -3.41 -3.43
C ALA A 467 -22.73 -4.54 -4.15
N LEU A 468 -23.11 -4.34 -5.42
CA LEU A 468 -23.78 -5.37 -6.23
C LEU A 468 -22.91 -6.62 -6.43
N GLY A 469 -21.59 -6.48 -6.36
CA GLY A 469 -20.63 -7.60 -6.37
C GLY A 469 -20.53 -8.37 -5.05
N CYS A 470 -21.10 -7.85 -3.96
CA CYS A 470 -21.08 -8.52 -2.65
C CYS A 470 -22.16 -9.60 -2.46
N SER A 471 -23.03 -9.81 -3.45
CA SER A 471 -24.07 -10.85 -3.37
C SER A 471 -23.47 -12.22 -3.05
N LYS A 472 -24.23 -13.08 -2.37
CA LYS A 472 -23.86 -14.49 -2.14
C LYS A 472 -24.41 -15.44 -3.21
N GLU A 473 -25.20 -14.92 -4.15
CA GLU A 473 -25.86 -15.72 -5.20
C GLU A 473 -25.03 -15.77 -6.48
N LEU A 474 -24.37 -16.91 -6.74
CA LEU A 474 -23.47 -17.06 -7.89
C LEU A 474 -24.13 -16.74 -9.24
N TRP A 475 -25.41 -17.11 -9.43
CA TRP A 475 -26.12 -16.82 -10.67
C TRP A 475 -26.34 -15.31 -10.91
N MET A 476 -26.48 -14.53 -9.83
CA MET A 476 -26.60 -13.07 -9.90
C MET A 476 -25.27 -12.43 -10.24
N LEU A 477 -24.18 -12.89 -9.62
CA LEU A 477 -22.82 -12.43 -9.92
C LEU A 477 -22.40 -12.79 -11.35
N ALA A 478 -22.78 -13.98 -11.84
CA ALA A 478 -22.56 -14.40 -13.22
C ALA A 478 -23.29 -13.48 -14.21
N ARG A 479 -24.57 -13.17 -13.96
CA ARG A 479 -25.36 -12.20 -14.72
C ARG A 479 -24.69 -10.82 -14.69
N TYR A 480 -24.26 -10.39 -13.51
CA TYR A 480 -23.67 -9.07 -13.32
C TYR A 480 -22.34 -8.90 -14.06
N LEU A 481 -21.49 -9.92 -14.01
CA LEU A 481 -20.23 -9.94 -14.75
C LEU A 481 -20.45 -9.90 -16.26
N ASP A 482 -21.45 -10.62 -16.77
CA ASP A 482 -21.81 -10.58 -18.20
C ASP A 482 -22.31 -9.21 -18.65
N MET A 483 -23.10 -8.53 -17.81
CA MET A 483 -23.54 -7.16 -18.03
C MET A 483 -22.38 -6.17 -18.15
N ALA A 484 -21.29 -6.37 -17.42
CA ALA A 484 -20.13 -5.46 -17.43
C ALA A 484 -19.50 -5.31 -18.82
N PHE A 485 -19.48 -6.39 -19.60
CA PHE A 485 -18.88 -6.45 -20.93
C PHE A 485 -19.92 -6.53 -22.07
N THR A 486 -21.13 -6.05 -21.80
CA THR A 486 -22.22 -6.00 -22.79
C THR A 486 -22.61 -4.56 -23.05
N GLU A 487 -22.53 -4.13 -24.31
CA GLU A 487 -22.96 -2.78 -24.70
C GLU A 487 -24.47 -2.59 -24.44
N GLY A 488 -24.83 -1.42 -23.90
CA GLY A 488 -26.23 -1.10 -23.59
C GLY A 488 -26.78 -1.78 -22.33
N SER A 489 -25.97 -2.49 -21.54
CA SER A 489 -26.38 -3.09 -20.27
C SER A 489 -26.73 -2.08 -19.17
N GLY A 490 -26.37 -0.80 -19.35
CA GLY A 490 -26.44 0.25 -18.33
C GLY A 490 -25.11 0.46 -17.59
N ILE A 491 -24.11 -0.42 -17.79
CA ILE A 491 -22.76 -0.26 -17.23
C ILE A 491 -21.89 0.48 -18.26
N ARG A 492 -21.24 1.56 -17.83
CA ARG A 492 -20.33 2.31 -18.71
C ARG A 492 -19.06 1.50 -18.93
N LYS A 493 -18.51 1.58 -20.14
CA LYS A 493 -17.25 0.90 -20.50
C LYS A 493 -16.09 1.15 -19.54
N GLN A 494 -15.96 2.38 -19.03
CA GLN A 494 -14.95 2.75 -18.03
C GLN A 494 -15.19 2.17 -16.63
N ASP A 495 -16.42 1.71 -16.33
CA ASP A 495 -16.82 1.16 -15.04
C ASP A 495 -16.80 -0.40 -15.06
N ALA A 496 -16.63 -1.03 -16.21
CA ALA A 496 -16.65 -2.49 -16.36
C ALA A 496 -15.54 -3.19 -15.53
N ASN A 497 -14.35 -2.60 -15.45
CA ASN A 497 -13.26 -3.09 -14.58
C ASN A 497 -13.67 -3.14 -13.11
N ARG A 498 -14.41 -2.14 -12.62
CA ARG A 498 -14.88 -2.09 -11.22
C ARG A 498 -15.81 -3.26 -10.91
N VAL A 499 -16.71 -3.58 -11.84
CA VAL A 499 -17.61 -4.74 -11.72
C VAL A 499 -16.81 -6.03 -11.68
N PHE A 500 -15.84 -6.18 -12.59
CA PHE A 500 -14.98 -7.35 -12.60
C PHE A 500 -14.23 -7.51 -11.27
N TYR A 501 -13.63 -6.45 -10.74
CA TYR A 501 -12.90 -6.50 -9.46
C TYR A 501 -13.81 -6.90 -8.30
N ALA A 502 -15.04 -6.37 -8.25
CA ALA A 502 -15.99 -6.72 -7.19
C ALA A 502 -16.39 -8.21 -7.25
N VAL A 503 -16.58 -8.77 -8.45
CA VAL A 503 -16.90 -10.19 -8.64
C VAL A 503 -15.67 -11.10 -8.44
N ALA A 504 -14.49 -10.66 -8.86
CA ALA A 504 -13.23 -11.40 -8.70
C ALA A 504 -12.75 -11.43 -7.24
N GLY A 505 -13.03 -10.37 -6.46
CA GLY A 505 -12.70 -10.29 -5.04
C GLY A 505 -13.71 -10.96 -4.11
N ASN A 506 -14.81 -11.51 -4.63
CA ASN A 506 -15.82 -12.21 -3.84
C ASN A 506 -15.48 -13.71 -3.73
N ASP A 507 -15.47 -14.24 -2.51
CA ASP A 507 -15.09 -15.62 -2.17
C ASP A 507 -15.88 -16.69 -2.95
N ILE A 508 -17.14 -16.40 -3.29
CA ILE A 508 -18.04 -17.33 -3.97
C ILE A 508 -17.80 -17.33 -5.49
N SER A 509 -17.51 -16.16 -6.08
CA SER A 509 -17.44 -16.00 -7.53
C SER A 509 -16.03 -15.86 -8.11
N ARG A 510 -14.97 -15.75 -7.30
CA ARG A 510 -13.60 -15.55 -7.82
C ARG A 510 -13.15 -16.57 -8.87
N THR A 511 -13.40 -17.86 -8.62
CA THR A 511 -13.08 -18.92 -9.59
C THR A 511 -13.93 -18.79 -10.85
N TYR A 512 -15.18 -18.35 -10.72
CA TYR A 512 -16.03 -18.06 -11.85
C TYR A 512 -15.51 -16.85 -12.66
N ALA A 513 -15.04 -15.79 -12.01
CA ALA A 513 -14.49 -14.62 -12.67
C ALA A 513 -13.24 -14.97 -13.50
N TRP A 514 -12.34 -15.80 -12.98
CA TRP A 514 -11.20 -16.33 -13.74
C TRP A 514 -11.64 -17.15 -14.95
N ASN A 515 -12.58 -18.07 -14.77
CA ASN A 515 -13.11 -18.88 -15.88
C ASN A 515 -13.80 -18.03 -16.95
N TYR A 516 -14.55 -17.01 -16.53
CA TYR A 516 -15.20 -16.07 -17.42
C TYR A 516 -14.18 -15.27 -18.24
N LEU A 517 -13.14 -14.74 -17.58
CA LEU A 517 -12.05 -14.01 -18.26
C LEU A 517 -11.38 -14.86 -19.33
N ARG A 518 -11.09 -16.14 -19.02
CA ARG A 518 -10.50 -17.07 -20.00
C ARG A 518 -11.42 -17.38 -21.17
N ASN A 519 -12.69 -17.68 -20.88
CA ASN A 519 -13.64 -18.12 -21.91
C ASN A 519 -14.11 -16.98 -22.82
N GLU A 520 -14.15 -15.75 -22.29
CA GLU A 520 -14.64 -14.56 -23.00
C GLU A 520 -13.50 -13.57 -23.35
N PHE A 521 -12.25 -14.03 -23.33
CA PHE A 521 -11.08 -13.17 -23.50
C PHE A 521 -11.15 -12.28 -24.74
N ASP A 522 -11.37 -12.89 -25.92
CA ASP A 522 -11.48 -12.16 -27.18
C ASP A 522 -12.61 -11.13 -27.17
N ARG A 523 -13.72 -11.45 -26.49
CA ARG A 523 -14.88 -10.55 -26.34
C ARG A 523 -14.53 -9.37 -25.45
N ILE A 524 -13.84 -9.59 -24.33
CA ILE A 524 -13.42 -8.56 -23.39
C ILE A 524 -12.38 -7.63 -24.03
N VAL A 525 -11.39 -8.20 -24.72
CA VAL A 525 -10.40 -7.45 -25.50
C VAL A 525 -11.09 -6.56 -26.53
N SER A 526 -12.00 -7.12 -27.31
CA SER A 526 -12.77 -6.40 -28.32
C SER A 526 -13.65 -5.31 -27.69
N TYR A 527 -14.23 -5.58 -26.51
CA TYR A 527 -15.02 -4.60 -25.76
C TYR A 527 -14.17 -3.37 -25.41
N TYR A 528 -12.91 -3.55 -25.00
CA TYR A 528 -12.01 -2.43 -24.69
C TYR A 528 -11.41 -1.74 -25.90
N ASN A 529 -11.17 -2.46 -27.00
CA ASN A 529 -10.23 -2.05 -28.07
C ASN A 529 -8.82 -1.74 -27.51
N SER A 530 -8.44 -2.40 -26.41
CA SER A 530 -7.17 -2.21 -25.71
C SER A 530 -6.81 -3.49 -24.97
N PHE A 531 -5.66 -4.06 -25.31
CA PHE A 531 -5.11 -5.23 -24.65
C PHE A 531 -4.52 -4.90 -23.27
N SER A 532 -3.94 -3.70 -23.09
CA SER A 532 -3.42 -3.22 -21.80
C SER A 532 -4.50 -3.11 -20.72
N SER A 533 -5.74 -2.79 -21.11
CA SER A 533 -6.89 -2.72 -20.18
C SER A 533 -7.19 -4.08 -19.51
N VAL A 534 -6.83 -5.19 -20.15
CA VAL A 534 -7.09 -6.56 -19.66
C VAL A 534 -6.03 -7.03 -18.65
N GLY A 535 -4.82 -6.45 -18.67
CA GLY A 535 -3.75 -6.81 -17.72
C GLY A 535 -4.20 -6.68 -16.25
N SER A 536 -4.92 -5.60 -15.94
CA SER A 536 -5.50 -5.37 -14.60
C SER A 536 -6.58 -6.39 -14.20
N LEU A 537 -7.31 -6.95 -15.17
CA LEU A 537 -8.29 -8.01 -14.92
C LEU A 537 -7.59 -9.32 -14.56
N ILE A 538 -6.47 -9.61 -15.24
CA ILE A 538 -5.65 -10.80 -14.96
C ILE A 538 -5.09 -10.73 -13.55
N THR A 539 -4.45 -9.62 -13.17
CA THR A 539 -3.89 -9.48 -11.81
C THR A 539 -4.99 -9.56 -10.74
N SER A 540 -6.17 -9.00 -10.98
CA SER A 540 -7.30 -9.11 -10.04
C SER A 540 -7.86 -10.54 -9.94
N ALA A 541 -8.03 -11.25 -11.06
CA ALA A 541 -8.57 -12.62 -11.08
C ALA A 541 -7.63 -13.66 -10.48
N THR A 542 -6.32 -13.36 -10.49
CA THR A 542 -5.25 -14.29 -10.06
C THR A 542 -4.64 -13.91 -8.72
N ALA A 543 -5.10 -12.83 -8.08
CA ALA A 543 -4.53 -12.28 -6.83
C ALA A 543 -4.44 -13.29 -5.67
N GLU A 544 -5.26 -14.35 -5.71
CA GLU A 544 -5.33 -15.39 -4.67
C GLU A 544 -4.86 -16.77 -5.13
N PHE A 545 -4.25 -16.84 -6.30
CA PHE A 545 -3.68 -18.09 -6.80
C PHE A 545 -2.52 -18.47 -5.89
N ASN A 546 -2.61 -19.66 -5.32
CA ASN A 546 -1.63 -20.18 -4.37
C ASN A 546 -1.42 -21.69 -4.50
N THR A 547 -1.79 -22.26 -5.64
CA THR A 547 -1.60 -23.67 -5.96
C THR A 547 -0.88 -23.85 -7.29
N ARG A 548 -0.13 -24.95 -7.42
CA ARG A 548 0.57 -25.32 -8.67
C ARG A 548 -0.39 -25.54 -9.85
N SER A 549 -1.64 -25.94 -9.58
CA SER A 549 -2.66 -26.08 -10.62
C SER A 549 -3.09 -24.73 -11.17
N GLU A 550 -3.37 -23.76 -10.29
CA GLU A 550 -3.74 -22.40 -10.69
C GLU A 550 -2.60 -21.71 -11.46
N LYS A 551 -1.35 -21.90 -11.01
CA LYS A 551 -0.17 -21.46 -11.78
C LYS A 551 -0.18 -22.04 -13.19
N ARG A 552 -0.38 -23.35 -13.32
CA ARG A 552 -0.38 -24.02 -14.62
C ARG A 552 -1.48 -23.51 -15.53
N GLU A 553 -2.65 -23.21 -14.98
CA GLU A 553 -3.74 -22.59 -15.73
C GLU A 553 -3.38 -21.19 -16.26
N LEU A 554 -2.70 -20.38 -15.45
CA LEU A 554 -2.23 -19.06 -15.85
C LEU A 554 -1.15 -19.14 -16.94
N GLU A 555 -0.19 -20.07 -16.82
CA GLU A 555 0.83 -20.32 -17.85
C GLU A 555 0.22 -20.73 -19.18
N ILE A 556 -0.77 -21.63 -19.17
CA ILE A 556 -1.47 -22.07 -20.38
C ILE A 556 -2.23 -20.90 -21.00
N PHE A 557 -2.98 -20.15 -20.20
CA PHE A 557 -3.71 -18.98 -20.67
C PHE A 557 -2.79 -17.94 -21.32
N TYR A 558 -1.62 -17.68 -20.73
CA TYR A 558 -0.64 -16.77 -21.29
C TYR A 558 -0.09 -17.27 -22.64
N ALA A 559 0.29 -18.55 -22.72
CA ALA A 559 0.80 -19.14 -23.96
C ALA A 559 -0.23 -19.15 -25.09
N GLU A 560 -1.52 -19.31 -24.78
CA GLU A 560 -2.61 -19.29 -25.76
C GLU A 560 -2.87 -17.88 -26.34
N HIS A 561 -2.51 -16.82 -25.61
CA HIS A 561 -2.81 -15.43 -25.96
C HIS A 561 -1.56 -14.54 -26.06
N GLU A 562 -0.38 -15.12 -26.24
CA GLU A 562 0.91 -14.43 -26.21
C GLU A 562 0.96 -13.18 -27.11
N ASP A 563 0.53 -13.32 -28.37
CA ASP A 563 0.48 -12.22 -29.34
C ASP A 563 -0.40 -11.05 -28.87
N SER A 564 -1.55 -11.37 -28.29
CA SER A 564 -2.54 -10.41 -27.78
C SER A 564 -2.09 -9.75 -26.47
N LEU A 565 -1.42 -10.52 -25.60
CA LEU A 565 -0.96 -10.06 -24.29
C LEU A 565 0.42 -9.43 -24.33
N SER A 566 1.07 -9.28 -25.49
CA SER A 566 2.37 -8.62 -25.64
C SER A 566 2.43 -7.24 -24.94
N THR A 567 1.37 -6.44 -25.08
CA THR A 567 1.23 -5.11 -24.42
C THR A 567 0.79 -5.16 -22.96
N ALA A 568 0.41 -6.34 -22.45
CA ALA A 568 0.06 -6.61 -21.05
C ALA A 568 1.02 -7.61 -20.39
N SER A 569 2.17 -7.89 -21.02
CA SER A 569 3.13 -8.91 -20.64
C SER A 569 3.62 -8.72 -19.20
N ARG A 570 3.94 -7.47 -18.83
CA ARG A 570 4.30 -7.09 -17.46
C ARG A 570 3.24 -7.49 -16.43
N ALA A 571 1.95 -7.27 -16.72
CA ALA A 571 0.87 -7.63 -15.79
C ALA A 571 0.77 -9.16 -15.60
N VAL A 572 0.98 -9.94 -16.67
CA VAL A 572 1.00 -11.41 -16.60
C VAL A 572 2.23 -11.91 -15.85
N GLN A 573 3.40 -11.31 -16.08
CA GLN A 573 4.61 -11.61 -15.33
C GLN A 573 4.42 -11.37 -13.83
N ILE A 574 3.88 -10.22 -13.45
CA ILE A 574 3.53 -9.90 -12.05
C ILE A 574 2.56 -10.94 -11.48
N ALA A 575 1.55 -11.39 -12.24
CA ALA A 575 0.61 -12.41 -11.79
C ALA A 575 1.30 -13.78 -11.57
N LEU A 576 2.21 -14.17 -12.45
CA LEU A 576 3.00 -15.41 -12.32
C LEU A 576 3.95 -15.35 -11.11
N GLU A 577 4.69 -14.25 -10.95
CA GLU A 577 5.61 -14.02 -9.82
C GLU A 577 4.87 -14.02 -8.48
N ASN A 578 3.72 -13.34 -8.39
CA ASN A 578 2.88 -13.38 -7.20
C ASN A 578 2.35 -14.79 -6.92
N THR A 579 1.92 -15.53 -7.95
CA THR A 579 1.45 -16.91 -7.78
C THR A 579 2.57 -17.82 -7.26
N ASP A 580 3.79 -17.68 -7.77
CA ASP A 580 4.96 -18.41 -7.27
C ASP A 580 5.29 -18.06 -5.83
N GLY A 581 5.28 -16.77 -5.49
CA GLY A 581 5.43 -16.30 -4.12
C GLY A 581 4.40 -16.90 -3.17
N ASN A 582 3.13 -16.89 -3.58
CA ASN A 582 2.03 -17.44 -2.79
C ASN A 582 2.15 -18.96 -2.59
N ILE A 583 2.56 -19.70 -3.61
CA ILE A 583 2.80 -21.16 -3.49
C ILE A 583 3.93 -21.43 -2.50
N ALA A 584 5.07 -20.74 -2.65
CA ALA A 584 6.21 -20.90 -1.74
C ALA A 584 5.83 -20.51 -0.31
N TRP A 585 5.07 -19.43 -0.15
CA TRP A 585 4.57 -18.99 1.15
C TRP A 585 3.66 -20.03 1.81
N MET A 586 2.71 -20.59 1.06
CA MET A 586 1.83 -21.66 1.53
C MET A 586 2.62 -22.92 1.92
N ASP A 587 3.60 -23.32 1.10
CA ASP A 587 4.43 -24.51 1.35
C ASP A 587 5.28 -24.36 2.62
N ASN A 588 5.70 -23.13 2.97
CA ASN A 588 6.61 -22.87 4.10
C ASN A 588 5.92 -22.44 5.41
N ASN A 589 4.75 -21.79 5.36
CA ASN A 589 4.19 -21.10 6.55
C ASN A 589 2.82 -21.61 6.99
N TYR A 590 2.07 -22.30 6.11
CA TYR A 590 0.67 -22.62 6.39
C TYR A 590 0.48 -23.50 7.63
N GLU A 591 1.32 -24.53 7.79
CA GLU A 591 1.20 -25.47 8.92
C GLU A 591 1.49 -24.79 10.26
N ASP A 592 2.52 -23.93 10.31
CA ASP A 592 2.91 -23.19 11.51
C ASP A 592 1.82 -22.18 11.91
N ILE A 593 1.30 -21.41 10.95
CA ILE A 593 0.18 -20.48 11.19
C ILE A 593 -1.07 -21.23 11.66
N GLU A 594 -1.41 -22.35 11.01
CA GLU A 594 -2.56 -23.16 11.40
C GLU A 594 -2.41 -23.69 12.83
N GLN A 595 -1.20 -24.08 13.23
CA GLN A 595 -0.94 -24.54 14.59
C GLN A 595 -1.00 -23.38 15.60
N TRP A 596 -0.38 -22.24 15.30
CA TRP A 596 -0.41 -21.05 16.14
C TRP A 596 -1.84 -20.59 16.43
N LEU A 597 -2.69 -20.56 15.39
CA LEU A 597 -4.11 -20.18 15.50
C LEU A 597 -4.97 -21.16 16.30
N LYS A 598 -4.52 -22.40 16.51
CA LYS A 598 -5.21 -23.38 17.38
C LYS A 598 -4.81 -23.22 18.83
N ASP A 599 -3.59 -22.75 19.07
CA ASP A 599 -3.01 -22.58 20.40
C ASP A 599 -3.42 -21.27 21.07
N HIS A 600 -3.93 -20.30 20.29
CA HIS A 600 -4.40 -18.97 20.72
C HIS A 600 -5.88 -18.77 20.38
#